data_AF-A0A940RJ02-F1
#
_entry.id   AF-A0A940RJ02-F1
#
_cell.length_a   1.000
_cell.length_b   1.000
_cell.length_c   1.000
_cell.angle_alpha   90.00
_cell.angle_beta   90.00
_cell.angle_gamma   90.00
#
_symmetry.space_group_name_H-M   'P 1'
#
loop_
_entity.id
_entity.type
_entity.pdbx_description
1 polymer ?
#
loop_
_entity_poly.entity_id
_entity_poly.type
_entity_poly.pdbx_seq_one_letter_code
_entity_poly.pdbx_strand_id
1 'polypeptide(L)'
;MIHLHLGGQNSDVLLFLVQYPDRVVLLEINTHQHFATEPKGSLLRAVHERHLARIAQEITAELAVKAARIQAGLDKLRKPKPPPDA
;
A
#
# COMPACT_ATOMS: atom_id res chain seq x y z
N MET A 1 6.76 -24.55 -22.79
CA MET A 1 7.20 -23.38 -22.01
C MET A 1 6.43 -23.43 -20.71
N ILE A 2 7.07 -23.80 -19.60
CA ILE A 2 6.40 -24.02 -18.32
C ILE A 2 6.32 -22.66 -17.61
N HIS A 3 5.15 -22.04 -17.64
CA HIS A 3 4.86 -20.80 -16.91
C HIS A 3 4.30 -21.19 -15.53
N LEU A 4 5.12 -21.03 -14.49
CA LEU A 4 4.73 -21.30 -13.10
C LEU A 4 3.77 -20.19 -12.65
N HIS A 5 2.48 -20.50 -12.56
CA HIS A 5 1.47 -19.57 -12.06
C HIS A 5 1.53 -19.58 -10.52
N LEU A 6 2.35 -18.71 -9.95
CA LEU A 6 2.49 -18.54 -8.50
C LEU A 6 1.22 -17.89 -7.94
N GLY A 7 0.23 -18.72 -7.61
CA GLY A 7 -0.96 -18.30 -6.87
C GLY A 7 -1.88 -17.34 -7.63
N GLY A 8 -3.15 -17.71 -7.79
CA GLY A 8 -4.17 -16.74 -8.18
C GLY A 8 -4.35 -15.67 -7.10
N GLN A 9 -4.83 -14.50 -7.48
CA GLN A 9 -5.33 -13.49 -6.54
C GLN A 9 -6.31 -14.20 -5.59
N ASN A 10 -5.99 -14.27 -4.29
CA ASN A 10 -6.73 -14.99 -3.22
C ASN A 10 -6.43 -16.49 -3.00
N SER A 11 -5.24 -16.99 -3.37
CA SER A 11 -4.81 -18.36 -3.02
C SER A 11 -3.80 -18.37 -1.86
N ASP A 12 -3.93 -19.36 -0.98
CA ASP A 12 -3.01 -19.60 0.13
C ASP A 12 -1.78 -20.36 -0.37
N VAL A 13 -0.84 -19.61 -0.94
CA VAL A 13 0.48 -20.14 -1.30
C VAL A 13 1.49 -19.73 -0.25
N LEU A 14 1.99 -20.71 0.51
CA LEU A 14 3.18 -20.53 1.34
C LEU A 14 4.40 -20.87 0.51
N LEU A 15 5.21 -19.85 0.23
CA LEU A 15 6.44 -19.98 -0.52
C LEU A 15 7.63 -19.88 0.42
N PHE A 16 8.40 -20.96 0.55
CA PHE A 16 9.69 -20.93 1.22
C PHE A 16 10.79 -20.87 0.16
N LEU A 17 11.64 -19.85 0.26
CA LEU A 17 12.78 -19.63 -0.61
C LEU A 17 14.07 -19.81 0.18
N VAL A 18 14.94 -20.70 -0.29
CA VAL A 18 16.31 -20.82 0.23
C VAL A 18 17.28 -20.62 -0.92
N GLN A 19 18.14 -19.60 -0.78
CA GLN A 19 19.15 -19.28 -1.77
C GLN A 19 20.52 -19.79 -1.33
N TYR A 20 21.17 -20.55 -2.20
CA TYR A 20 22.57 -20.96 -2.10
C TYR A 20 23.42 -20.19 -3.13
N PRO A 21 24.76 -20.24 -3.05
CA PRO A 21 25.62 -19.53 -4.00
C PRO A 21 25.44 -19.95 -5.47
N ASP A 22 25.03 -21.20 -5.73
CA ASP A 22 24.93 -21.79 -7.07
C ASP A 22 23.48 -22.07 -7.52
N ARG A 23 22.50 -22.02 -6.61
CA ARG A 23 21.12 -22.41 -6.90
C ARG A 23 20.12 -21.79 -5.95
N VAL A 24 18.86 -21.81 -6.36
CA VAL A 24 17.71 -21.43 -5.54
C VAL A 24 16.81 -22.65 -5.39
N VAL A 25 16.41 -22.95 -4.15
CA VAL A 25 15.46 -24.01 -3.84
C VAL A 25 14.13 -23.37 -3.45
N LEU A 26 13.06 -23.88 -4.06
CA LEU A 26 11.68 -23.45 -3.83
C LEU A 26 10.89 -24.61 -3.22
N LEU A 27 10.21 -24.36 -2.10
CA LEU A 27 9.16 -25.23 -1.58
C LEU A 27 7.83 -24.48 -1.65
N GLU A 28 6.95 -24.98 -2.51
CA GLU A 28 5.57 -24.50 -2.64
C GLU A 28 4.65 -25.45 -1.86
N ILE A 29 3.96 -24.92 -0.85
CA ILE A 29 2.83 -25.61 -0.23
C ILE A 29 1.57 -24.90 -0.70
N ASN A 30 0.79 -25.57 -1.54
CA ASN A 30 -0.42 -25.04 -2.16
C ASN A 30 -1.59 -25.99 -1.92
N THR A 31 -2.55 -25.57 -1.10
CA THR A 31 -3.76 -26.37 -0.78
C THR A 31 -4.92 -26.08 -1.74
N HIS A 32 -4.74 -25.17 -2.70
CA HIS A 32 -5.80 -24.65 -3.60
C HIS A 32 -7.04 -24.08 -2.88
N GLN A 33 -6.98 -23.85 -1.57
CA GLN A 33 -8.09 -23.28 -0.82
C GLN A 33 -8.08 -21.75 -0.97
N HIS A 34 -9.26 -21.17 -1.18
CA HIS A 34 -9.42 -19.73 -1.26
C HIS A 34 -9.36 -19.14 0.13
N PHE A 35 -8.50 -18.14 0.33
CA PHE A 35 -8.33 -17.44 1.62
C PHE A 35 -9.65 -16.89 2.19
N ALA A 36 -10.59 -16.54 1.31
CA ALA A 36 -11.91 -16.04 1.71
C ALA A 36 -12.89 -17.13 2.21
N THR A 37 -12.56 -18.41 2.07
CA THR A 37 -13.47 -19.54 2.35
C THR A 37 -13.20 -20.23 3.69
N GLU A 38 -12.05 -20.00 4.33
CA GLU A 38 -11.79 -20.45 5.70
C GLU A 38 -11.98 -19.32 6.74
N PRO A 39 -12.54 -19.62 7.93
CA PRO A 39 -12.86 -18.62 8.96
C PRO A 39 -11.66 -17.82 9.47
N LYS A 40 -10.42 -18.27 9.24
CA LYS A 40 -9.20 -17.53 9.59
C LYS A 40 -8.85 -16.45 8.56
N GLY A 41 -9.06 -16.71 7.27
CA GLY A 41 -8.71 -15.75 6.21
C GLY A 41 -9.70 -14.60 6.10
N SER A 42 -10.98 -14.80 6.44
CA SER A 42 -11.96 -13.72 6.53
C SER A 42 -11.63 -12.71 7.63
N LEU A 43 -11.10 -13.17 8.78
CA LEU A 43 -10.67 -12.30 9.87
C LEU A 43 -9.45 -11.46 9.48
N LEU A 44 -8.44 -12.09 8.87
CA LEU A 44 -7.24 -11.41 8.39
C LEU A 44 -7.57 -10.40 7.28
N ARG A 45 -8.48 -10.76 6.37
CA ARG A 45 -9.00 -9.85 5.35
C ARG A 45 -9.68 -8.63 5.97
N ALA A 46 -10.55 -8.83 6.96
CA ALA A 46 -11.23 -7.73 7.64
C ALA A 46 -10.26 -6.81 8.41
N VAL A 47 -9.21 -7.36 9.01
CA VAL A 47 -8.15 -6.57 9.67
C VAL A 47 -7.35 -5.78 8.64
N HIS A 48 -6.97 -6.42 7.53
CA HIS A 48 -6.23 -5.79 6.45
C HIS A 48 -7.01 -4.64 5.80
N GLU A 49 -8.28 -4.86 5.46
CA GLU A 49 -9.17 -3.84 4.87
C GLU A 49 -9.33 -2.63 5.81
N ARG A 50 -9.50 -2.86 7.12
CA ARG A 50 -9.54 -1.77 8.12
C ARG A 50 -8.22 -1.01 8.20
N HIS A 51 -7.09 -1.72 8.13
CA HIS A 51 -5.77 -1.08 8.18
C HIS A 51 -5.52 -0.20 6.96
N LEU A 52 -5.88 -0.69 5.76
CA LEU A 52 -5.79 0.10 4.53
C LEU A 52 -6.70 1.33 4.57
N ALA A 53 -7.94 1.19 5.07
CA ALA A 53 -8.85 2.32 5.22
C ALA A 53 -8.27 3.40 6.14
N ARG A 54 -7.64 3.01 7.25
CA ARG A 54 -6.95 3.94 8.16
C ARG A 54 -5.78 4.66 7.47
N ILE A 55 -4.92 3.92 6.76
CA ILE A 55 -3.78 4.53 6.04
C ILE A 55 -4.29 5.52 4.98
N ALA A 56 -5.35 5.17 4.24
CA ALA A 56 -5.93 6.06 3.24
C ALA A 56 -6.45 7.37 3.86
N GLN A 57 -7.05 7.30 5.05
CA GLN A 57 -7.48 8.48 5.81
C GLN A 57 -6.28 9.34 6.25
N GLU A 58 -5.21 8.72 6.75
CA GLU A 58 -3.98 9.41 7.16
C GLU A 58 -3.32 10.15 5.99
N ILE A 59 -3.18 9.47 4.85
CA ILE A 59 -2.64 10.09 3.62
C ILE A 59 -3.52 11.27 3.18
N THR A 60 -4.85 11.10 3.20
CA THR A 60 -5.78 12.17 2.80
C THR A 60 -5.64 13.39 3.71
N ALA A 61 -5.53 13.17 5.03
CA ALA A 61 -5.30 14.24 6.00
C ALA A 61 -3.97 14.95 5.77
N GLU A 62 -2.88 14.22 5.54
CA GLU A 62 -1.57 14.80 5.23
C GLU A 62 -1.58 15.64 3.95
N LEU A 63 -2.23 15.15 2.90
CA LEU A 63 -2.36 15.87 1.64
C LEU A 63 -3.16 17.17 1.82
N ALA A 64 -4.21 17.16 2.63
CA ALA A 64 -4.97 18.37 2.95
C ALA A 64 -4.12 19.41 3.69
N VAL A 65 -3.30 18.99 4.66
CA VAL A 65 -2.37 19.89 5.37
C VAL A 65 -1.31 20.45 4.41
N LYS A 66 -0.74 19.62 3.54
CA LYS A 66 0.23 20.06 2.53
C LYS A 66 -0.40 21.08 1.57
N ALA A 67 -1.61 20.83 1.08
CA ALA A 67 -2.33 21.74 0.19
C ALA A 67 -2.57 23.10 0.87
N ALA A 68 -3.02 23.10 2.13
CA ALA A 68 -3.23 24.34 2.90
C ALA A 68 -1.92 25.14 3.08
N ARG A 69 -0.80 24.46 3.34
CA ARG A 69 0.52 25.11 3.45
C ARG A 69 0.97 25.74 2.14
N ILE A 70 0.79 25.04 1.02
CA ILE A 70 1.12 25.56 -0.32
C ILE A 70 0.26 26.79 -0.62
N GLN A 71 -1.05 26.73 -0.35
CA GLN A 71 -1.96 27.85 -0.58
C GLN A 71 -1.56 29.07 0.26
N ALA A 72 -1.27 28.89 1.55
CA ALA A 72 -0.81 29.98 2.40
C ALA A 72 0.53 30.59 1.93
N GLY A 73 1.42 29.79 1.33
CA GLY A 73 2.64 30.27 0.70
C GLY A 73 2.37 31.12 -0.54
N LEU A 74 1.46 30.67 -1.41
CA LEU A 74 1.01 31.41 -2.60
C LEU A 74 0.35 32.74 -2.23
N ASP A 75 -0.49 32.75 -1.19
CA ASP A 75 -1.18 33.96 -0.75
C ASP A 75 -0.20 35.04 -0.24
N LYS A 76 0.92 34.65 0.36
CA LYS A 76 2.00 35.58 0.75
C LYS A 76 2.71 36.19 -0.45
N LEU A 77 2.93 35.39 -1.51
CA LEU A 77 3.57 35.85 -2.74
C LEU A 77 2.66 36.76 -3.58
N ARG A 78 1.34 36.61 -3.43
CA ARG A 78 0.34 37.38 -4.19
C ARG A 78 0.06 38.77 -3.61
N LYS A 79 0.52 39.09 -2.39
CA LYS A 79 0.34 40.43 -1.81
C LYS A 79 1.21 41.44 -2.57
N PRO A 80 0.63 42.51 -3.14
CA PRO A 80 1.41 43.51 -3.87
C PRO A 80 2.37 44.24 -2.92
N LYS A 81 3.56 44.58 -3.44
CA LYS A 81 4.54 45.41 -2.73
C LYS A 81 3.87 46.75 -2.37
N PRO A 82 3.92 47.20 -1.11
CA PRO A 82 3.37 48.51 -0.76
C PRO A 82 4.04 49.59 -1.62
N PRO A 83 3.29 50.61 -2.07
CA PRO A 83 3.86 51.69 -2.85
C PRO A 83 5.00 52.34 -2.05
N PRO A 84 6.13 52.68 -2.69
CA PRO A 84 7.20 53.41 -2.02
C PRO A 84 6.63 54.74 -1.52
N ASP A 85 6.94 55.07 -0.27
CA ASP A 85 6.37 56.16 0.51
C ASP A 85 6.20 57.46 -0.30
N ALA A 86 5.01 58.07 -0.21
CA ALA A 86 4.62 59.34 -0.81
C ALA A 86 4.85 60.52 0.14
#